data_AF-A0A1I1SLE8-F1
#
_entry.id   AF-A0A1I1SLE8-F1
#
_cell.length_a   1.000
_cell.length_b   1.000
_cell.length_c   1.000
_cell.angle_alpha   90.00
_cell.angle_beta   90.00
_cell.angle_gamma   90.00
#
_symmetry.space_group_name_H-M   'P 1'
#
loop_
_entity.id
_entity.type
_entity.pdbx_description
1 polymer ?
#
loop_
_entity_poly.entity_id
_entity_poly.type
_entity_poly.pdbx_seq_one_letter_code
_entity_poly.pdbx_strand_id
1 'polypeptide(L)' 'MPRLMLTDELWSKLKAILLEDRVYNKLEHRQTLEGILYRLRVGCPWRDLPECFGLWNTIYRRFLLWSRKGILMRLFKTLA' A
#
# COMPACT_ATOMS: atom_id res chain seq x y z
N MET A 1 -4.55 0.27 18.27
CA MET A 1 -4.07 0.89 17.01
C MET A 1 -3.55 -0.20 16.08
N PRO A 2 -3.88 -0.19 14.79
CA PRO A 2 -3.29 -1.15 13.86
C PRO A 2 -1.77 -0.94 13.83
N ARG A 3 -1.01 -2.02 14.01
CA ARG A 3 0.45 -1.99 13.95
C ARG A 3 0.87 -1.65 12.52
N LEU A 4 1.48 -0.48 12.33
CA LEU A 4 2.06 -0.07 11.04
C LEU A 4 3.12 -1.09 10.63
N MET A 5 3.00 -1.61 9.42
CA MET A 5 3.86 -2.69 8.91
C MET A 5 5.11 -2.14 8.22
N LEU A 6 5.07 -0.90 7.74
CA LEU A 6 6.18 -0.31 6.99
C LEU A 6 7.11 0.45 7.92
N THR A 7 8.27 -0.17 8.18
CA THR A 7 9.45 0.55 8.65
C THR A 7 9.88 1.60 7.62
N ASP A 8 10.55 2.66 8.06
CA ASP A 8 10.99 3.74 7.15
C ASP A 8 11.98 3.25 6.08
N GLU A 9 12.77 2.22 6.39
CA GLU A 9 13.66 1.55 5.44
C GLU A 9 12.89 0.84 4.32
N LEU A 10 11.87 0.05 4.68
CA LEU A 10 11.01 -0.61 3.70
C LEU A 10 10.26 0.43 2.88
N TRP A 11 9.71 1.45 3.53
CA TRP A 11 9.06 2.55 2.82
C TRP A 11 9.99 3.23 1.81
N SER A 12 11.27 3.42 2.15
CA SER A 12 12.25 4.02 1.24
C SER A 12 12.50 3.14 0.00
N LYS A 13 12.61 1.81 0.16
CA LYS A 13 12.73 0.87 -0.96
C LYS A 13 11.47 0.87 -1.84
N LEU A 14 10.29 0.84 -1.23
CA LEU A 14 9.01 0.89 -1.97
C LEU A 14 8.86 2.21 -2.71
N LYS A 15 9.25 3.32 -2.08
CA LYS A 15 9.23 4.66 -2.68
C LYS A 15 10.11 4.73 -3.93
N ALA A 16 11.27 4.09 -3.93
CA ALA A 16 12.12 4.02 -5.12
C ALA A 16 11.41 3.34 -6.30
N ILE A 17 10.77 2.19 -6.08
CA ILE A 17 9.99 1.46 -7.09
C ILE A 17 8.81 2.31 -7.59
N LEU A 18 8.11 3.00 -6.68
CA LEU A 18 7.00 3.88 -7.05
C LEU A 18 7.47 5.07 -7.91
N LEU A 19 8.64 5.62 -7.62
CA LEU A 19 9.24 6.70 -8.41
C LEU A 19 9.66 6.23 -9.81
N GLU A 20 10.23 5.02 -9.92
CA GLU A 20 10.56 4.41 -11.21
C GLU A 20 9.31 4.25 -12.10
N ASP A 21 8.18 3.85 -11.53
CA ASP A 21 6.90 3.70 -12.23
C ASP A 21 6.13 5.03 -12.42
N ARG A 22 6.80 6.18 -12.19
CA ARG A 22 6.25 7.55 -12.24
C ARG A 22 5.01 7.75 -11.36
N VAL A 23 4.89 7.00 -10.28
CA VAL A 23 3.81 7.16 -9.30
C VAL A 23 4.19 8.30 -8.34
N TYR A 24 3.54 9.45 -8.54
CA TYR A 24 3.86 10.72 -7.86
C TYR A 24 3.84 10.58 -6.33
N ASN A 25 4.92 10.94 -5.65
CA ASN A 25 5.07 10.75 -4.20
C ASN A 25 4.13 11.67 -3.37
N LYS A 26 2.91 11.24 -3.06
CA LYS A 26 2.07 11.86 -2.02
C LYS A 26 2.16 11.08 -0.72
N LEU A 27 2.12 11.79 0.42
CA LEU A 27 2.07 11.21 1.78
C LEU A 27 0.95 10.16 1.94
N GLU A 28 -0.17 10.37 1.25
CA GLU A 28 -1.32 9.45 1.16
C GLU A 28 -0.94 8.05 0.64
N HIS A 29 0.18 7.91 -0.07
CA HIS A 29 0.61 6.64 -0.66
C HIS A 29 1.07 5.65 0.41
N ARG A 30 1.75 6.15 1.46
CA ARG A 30 2.18 5.31 2.59
C ARG A 30 0.97 4.76 3.32
N GLN A 31 0.02 5.63 3.66
CA GLN A 31 -1.23 5.24 4.33
C GLN A 31 -2.07 4.28 3.49
N THR A 32 -2.15 4.51 2.18
CA THR A 32 -2.84 3.60 1.25
C THR A 32 -2.19 2.22 1.24
N LEU A 33 -0.85 2.16 1.18
CA LEU A 33 -0.12 0.89 1.13
C LEU A 33 -0.20 0.15 2.47
N GLU A 34 -0.15 0.87 3.59
CA GLU A 34 -0.44 0.34 4.93
C GLU A 34 -1.85 -0.27 4.99
N GLY A 35 -2.86 0.42 4.46
CA GLY A 35 -4.24 -0.09 4.41
C GLY A 35 -4.36 -1.37 3.57
N ILE A 36 -3.65 -1.44 2.44
CA ILE A 36 -3.58 -2.66 1.61
C ILE A 36 -2.93 -3.81 2.39
N LEU A 37 -1.79 -3.57 3.04
CA LEU A 37 -1.08 -4.58 3.82
C LEU A 37 -1.91 -5.06 5.02
N TYR A 38 -2.56 -4.14 5.72
CA TYR A 38 -3.47 -4.45 6.80
C TYR A 38 -4.60 -5.37 6.32
N ARG A 39 -5.25 -5.02 5.19
CA ARG A 39 -6.30 -5.84 4.59
C ARG A 39 -5.79 -7.23 4.23
N LEU A 40 -4.60 -7.35 3.65
CA LEU A 40 -4.03 -8.65 3.27
C LEU A 40 -3.68 -9.51 4.49
N ARG A 41 -3.29 -8.89 5.60
CA ARG A 41 -2.99 -9.59 6.85
C ARG A 41 -4.24 -10.04 7.61
N VAL A 42 -5.23 -9.15 7.72
CA VAL A 42 -6.44 -9.36 8.52
C VAL A 42 -7.52 -10.10 7.72
N GLY A 43 -7.52 -9.97 6.40
CA GLY A 43 -8.50 -10.59 5.52
C GLY A 43 -9.88 -9.91 5.53
N CYS A 44 -9.99 -8.66 5.99
CA CYS A 44 -11.27 -7.97 6.05
C CYS A 44 -11.80 -7.52 4.67
N PRO A 45 -13.11 -7.28 4.54
CA PRO A 45 -13.69 -6.56 3.41
C PRO A 45 -13.08 -5.16 3.28
N TRP A 46 -12.94 -4.66 2.05
CA TRP A 46 -12.39 -3.32 1.82
C TRP A 46 -13.17 -2.22 2.55
N ARG A 47 -14.49 -2.36 2.67
CA ARG A 47 -15.36 -1.38 3.34
C ARG A 47 -15.13 -1.29 4.85
N ASP A 48 -14.58 -2.34 5.45
CA ASP A 48 -14.32 -2.42 6.89
C ASP A 48 -12.88 -2.01 7.23
N LEU A 49 -12.17 -1.41 6.27
CA LEU A 49 -10.86 -0.85 6.53
C LEU A 49 -10.95 0.29 7.54
N PRO A 50 -10.09 0.31 8.57
CA PRO A 50 -10.02 1.43 9.50
C PRO A 50 -9.77 2.76 8.77
N GLU A 51 -10.54 3.78 9.12
CA GLU A 51 -10.44 5.12 8.51
C GLU A 51 -9.07 5.78 8.70
N CYS A 52 -8.26 5.29 9.65
CA CYS A 52 -6.88 5.75 9.85
C CYS A 52 -5.97 5.51 8.63
N PHE A 53 -6.33 4.62 7.72
CA PHE A 53 -5.61 4.40 6.46
C PHE A 53 -6.11 5.29 5.31
N GLY A 54 -7.21 6.03 5.53
CA GLY A 54 -7.92 6.81 4.52
C GLY A 54 -9.15 6.09 3.95
N LEU A 55 -9.73 6.69 2.92
CA LEU A 55 -10.97 6.19 2.30
C LEU A 55 -10.75 4.85 1.59
N TRP A 56 -11.49 3.82 1.99
CA TRP A 56 -11.41 2.48 1.40
C TRP A 56 -11.54 2.46 -0.13
N ASN A 57 -12.38 3.33 -0.70
CA ASN A 57 -12.57 3.45 -2.15
C ASN A 57 -11.27 3.84 -2.87
N THR A 58 -10.54 4.80 -2.30
CA THR A 58 -9.26 5.26 -2.82
C THR A 58 -8.22 4.15 -2.73
N ILE A 59 -8.17 3.47 -1.58
CA ILE A 59 -7.27 2.35 -1.32
C ILE A 59 -7.51 1.21 -2.33
N TYR A 60 -8.77 0.83 -2.53
CA TYR A 60 -9.16 -0.22 -3.47
C TYR A 60 -8.80 0.13 -4.92
N ARG A 61 -9.11 1.35 -5.37
CA ARG A 61 -8.73 1.82 -6.73
C ARG A 61 -7.21 1.77 -6.92
N ARG A 62 -6.46 2.14 -5.89
CA ARG A 62 -5.00 2.07 -5.89
C ARG A 62 -4.48 0.65 -5.99
N PHE A 63 -5.03 -0.24 -5.16
CA PHE A 63 -4.71 -1.65 -5.15
C PHE A 63 -4.91 -2.25 -6.54
N LEU A 64 -6.05 -1.98 -7.18
CA LEU A 64 -6.35 -2.48 -8.52
C LEU A 64 -5.35 -1.95 -9.56
N LEU A 65 -5.01 -0.65 -9.52
CA LEU A 65 -4.06 -0.05 -10.45
C LEU A 65 -2.65 -0.64 -10.29
N TRP A 66 -2.17 -0.77 -9.04
CA TRP A 66 -0.84 -1.32 -8.75
C TRP A 66 -0.75 -2.83 -8.98
N SER A 67 -1.83 -3.56 -8.75
CA SER A 67 -1.94 -4.98 -9.10
C SER A 67 -1.83 -5.16 -10.61
N ARG A 68 -2.58 -4.39 -11.40
CA ARG A 68 -2.54 -4.43 -12.88
C ARG A 68 -1.17 -4.03 -13.44
N LYS A 69 -0.48 -3.08 -12.81
CA LYS A 69 0.88 -2.69 -13.20
C LYS A 69 1.97 -3.68 -12.73
N GLY A 70 1.62 -4.70 -11.94
CA GLY A 70 2.58 -5.65 -11.37
C GLY A 70 3.47 -5.04 -10.28
N ILE A 71 3.17 -3.81 -9.83
CA ILE A 71 3.94 -3.12 -8.78
C ILE A 71 3.85 -3.93 -7.49
N LEU A 72 2.64 -4.34 -7.07
CA LEU A 72 2.46 -5.13 -5.85
C LEU A 72 3.31 -6.41 -5.85
N MET A 73 3.39 -7.10 -6.99
CA MET A 73 4.22 -8.31 -7.14
C MET A 73 5.71 -7.99 -6.89
N ARG A 74 6.21 -6.87 -7.46
CA ARG A 74 7.58 -6.41 -7.21
C ARG A 74 7.78 -6.11 -5.73
N LEU A 75 6.87 -5.37 -5.11
CA LEU A 75 6.95 -5.03 -3.68
C LEU A 75 7.01 -6.30 -2.80
N PHE A 76 6.16 -7.30 -3.05
CA PHE A 76 6.20 -8.57 -2.31
C PHE A 76 7.51 -9.31 -2.52
N LYS A 77 8.08 -9.28 -3.73
CA LYS A 77 9.38 -9.88 -4.00
C LYS A 77 10.53 -9.19 -3.27
N THR A 78 10.44 -7.88 -3.03
CA THR A 78 11.45 -7.12 -2.26
C THR A 78 11.28 -7.27 -0.73
N LEU A 79 10.10 -7.68 -0.28
CA LEU A 79 9.76 -7.87 1.13
C LEU A 79 9.95 -9.32 1.62
N ALA A 80 10.05 -10.28 0.69
CA ALA A 80 10.42 -11.68 0.93
C ALA A 80 11.93 -11.81 1.11
#